data_AF-A0A929YI54-F1
#
_entry.id   AF-A0A929YI54-F1
#
_cell.length_a   1.000
_cell.length_b   1.000
_cell.length_c   1.000
_cell.angle_alpha   90.00
_cell.angle_beta   90.00
_cell.angle_gamma   90.00
#
_symmetry.space_group_name_H-M   'P 1'
#
loop_
_entity.id
_entity.type
_entity.pdbx_description
1 polymer ?
#
loop_
_entity_poly.entity_id
_entity_poly.type
_entity_poly.pdbx_seq_one_letter_code
_entity_poly.pdbx_strand_id
1 'polypeptide(L)'
;MEKEKITEDFSVQKSLTVVFVLSTQDEKVQRQCDRAVKHLQEQGIRSEIRTEEDAIRMIGGLHEETGSQRNARVITKKTEAFRKTLFLSDRSGMLEKLKKEGACAIALSHANNKAEAFSGISYIFAEVDEVEADSYVKAYEREANLPWQILETERLQVRETTVQ
;
A
#
# COMPACT_ATOMS: atom_id res chain seq x y z
N MET A 1 6.60 34.26 12.12
CA MET A 1 6.57 32.79 12.09
C MET A 1 5.89 32.38 10.80
N GLU A 2 6.66 32.33 9.72
CA GLU A 2 6.19 31.77 8.46
C GLU A 2 6.02 30.27 8.63
N LYS A 3 4.83 29.76 8.32
CA LYS A 3 4.58 28.33 8.27
C LYS A 3 5.27 27.82 7.01
N GLU A 4 6.40 27.14 7.16
CA GLU A 4 7.00 26.36 6.07
C GLU A 4 5.95 25.34 5.62
N LYS A 5 5.32 25.61 4.46
CA LYS A 5 4.54 24.60 3.76
C LYS A 5 5.53 23.60 3.21
N ILE A 6 5.61 22.45 3.86
CA ILE A 6 6.22 21.25 3.29
C ILE A 6 5.45 20.97 2.01
N THR A 7 6.07 21.24 0.86
CA THR A 7 5.54 20.87 -0.44
C THR A 7 5.83 19.39 -0.63
N GLU A 8 4.89 18.55 -0.22
CA GLU A 8 4.88 17.11 -0.50
C GLU A 8 4.93 16.90 -2.02
N ASP A 9 5.79 16.00 -2.49
CA ASP A 9 5.80 15.61 -3.90
C ASP A 9 4.54 14.79 -4.19
N PHE A 10 3.54 15.48 -4.71
CA PHE A 10 2.29 14.90 -5.14
C PHE A 10 2.48 13.81 -6.23
N SER A 11 3.65 13.64 -6.84
CA SER A 11 3.83 12.74 -8.00
C SER A 11 3.72 11.25 -7.62
N VAL A 12 4.35 10.83 -6.52
CA VAL A 12 4.16 9.47 -5.98
C VAL A 12 2.76 9.34 -5.36
N GLN A 13 2.35 10.33 -4.56
CA GLN A 13 1.04 10.38 -3.89
C GLN A 13 -0.14 10.24 -4.89
N LYS A 14 -0.07 10.89 -6.06
CA LYS A 14 -1.10 10.83 -7.11
C LYS A 14 -1.14 9.50 -7.85
N SER A 15 -0.04 8.73 -7.86
CA SER A 15 0.05 7.47 -8.60
C SER A 15 -0.14 6.23 -7.71
N LEU A 16 0.11 6.37 -6.41
CA LEU A 16 -0.06 5.32 -5.40
C LEU A 16 -1.52 4.86 -5.32
N THR A 17 -1.69 3.55 -5.19
CA THR A 17 -2.98 2.93 -4.84
C THR A 17 -2.80 2.18 -3.53
N VAL A 18 -3.70 2.38 -2.57
CA VAL A 18 -3.70 1.71 -1.26
C VAL A 18 -4.93 0.82 -1.14
N VAL A 19 -4.72 -0.47 -0.90
CA VAL A 19 -5.81 -1.45 -0.80
C VAL A 19 -5.80 -2.11 0.57
N PHE A 20 -6.88 -1.93 1.32
CA PHE A 20 -7.10 -2.60 2.60
C PHE A 20 -7.79 -3.93 2.35
N VAL A 21 -7.10 -5.04 2.59
CA VAL A 21 -7.62 -6.41 2.49
C VAL A 21 -8.00 -6.88 3.89
N LEU A 22 -9.29 -6.90 4.18
CA LEU A 22 -9.78 -7.25 5.52
C LEU A 22 -10.32 -8.68 5.53
N SER A 23 -9.88 -9.47 6.51
CA SER A 23 -10.46 -10.77 6.84
C SER A 23 -11.41 -10.67 8.04
N THR A 24 -11.26 -9.65 8.88
CA THR A 24 -12.11 -9.43 10.04
C THR A 24 -13.50 -8.87 9.70
N GLN A 25 -14.51 -9.33 10.45
CA GLN A 25 -15.87 -8.78 10.42
C GLN A 25 -16.11 -7.75 11.54
N ASP A 26 -15.05 -7.34 12.26
CA ASP A 26 -15.17 -6.36 13.33
C ASP A 26 -15.55 -4.98 12.76
N GLU A 27 -16.75 -4.51 13.10
CA GLU A 27 -17.27 -3.22 12.66
C GLU A 27 -16.38 -2.04 13.05
N LYS A 28 -15.68 -2.11 14.20
CA LYS A 28 -14.79 -1.04 14.63
C LYS A 28 -13.62 -0.93 13.66
N VAL A 29 -13.00 -2.06 13.31
CA VAL A 29 -11.88 -2.12 12.36
C VAL A 29 -12.31 -1.67 10.97
N GLN A 30 -13.48 -2.12 10.52
CA GLN A 30 -14.05 -1.69 9.24
C GLN A 30 -14.25 -0.16 9.21
N ARG A 31 -14.86 0.42 10.24
CA ARG A 31 -15.05 1.87 10.35
C ARG A 31 -13.72 2.65 10.40
N GLN A 32 -12.67 2.08 11.01
CA GLN A 32 -11.33 2.69 10.97
C GLN A 32 -10.77 2.69 9.55
N CYS A 33 -10.88 1.56 8.85
CA CYS A 33 -10.43 1.47 7.46
C CYS A 33 -11.24 2.39 6.54
N ASP A 34 -12.55 2.52 6.73
CA ASP A 34 -13.39 3.45 5.96
C ASP A 34 -12.95 4.90 6.14
N ARG A 35 -12.64 5.31 7.38
CA ARG A 35 -12.11 6.64 7.67
C ARG A 35 -10.74 6.86 7.03
N ALA A 36 -9.85 5.87 7.13
CA ALA A 36 -8.53 5.93 6.51
C ALA A 36 -8.63 6.05 4.99
N VAL A 37 -9.49 5.24 4.34
CA VAL A 37 -9.75 5.31 2.90
C VAL A 37 -10.24 6.70 2.50
N LYS A 38 -11.24 7.23 3.21
CA LYS A 38 -11.76 8.57 2.93
C LYS A 38 -10.68 9.65 3.08
N HIS A 39 -9.90 9.60 4.16
CA HIS A 39 -8.80 10.54 4.40
C HIS A 39 -7.75 10.48 3.28
N LEU A 40 -7.34 9.28 2.87
CA LEU A 40 -6.39 9.09 1.76
C LEU A 40 -6.93 9.64 0.43
N GLN A 41 -8.22 9.42 0.14
CA GLN A 41 -8.88 9.95 -1.05
C GLN A 41 -8.94 11.49 -1.04
N GLU A 42 -9.18 12.10 0.11
CA GLU A 42 -9.15 13.57 0.28
C GLU A 42 -7.76 14.15 0.01
N GLN A 43 -6.69 13.39 0.31
CA GLN A 43 -5.30 13.74 -0.04
C GLN A 43 -4.90 13.35 -1.48
N GLY A 44 -5.84 12.85 -2.28
CA GLY A 44 -5.61 12.49 -3.69
C GLY A 44 -4.95 11.13 -3.92
N ILE A 45 -4.82 10.30 -2.88
CA ILE A 45 -4.34 8.91 -2.99
C ILE A 45 -5.53 8.01 -3.33
N ARG A 46 -5.38 7.17 -4.36
CA ARG A 46 -6.42 6.17 -4.68
C ARG A 46 -6.43 5.11 -3.59
N SER A 47 -7.58 4.90 -2.95
CA SER A 47 -7.69 3.88 -1.92
C SER A 47 -9.05 3.17 -1.92
N GLU A 48 -9.05 1.91 -1.50
CA GLU A 48 -10.25 1.07 -1.44
C GLU A 48 -10.11 -0.06 -0.40
N ILE A 49 -11.26 -0.60 0.03
CA ILE A 49 -11.34 -1.80 0.88
C ILE A 49 -11.75 -2.98 0.00
N ARG A 50 -11.13 -4.13 0.23
CA ARG A 50 -11.35 -5.39 -0.47
C ARG A 50 -11.41 -6.56 0.51
N THR A 51 -12.06 -7.63 0.09
CA THR A 51 -12.06 -8.90 0.84
C THR A 51 -10.83 -9.74 0.49
N GLU A 52 -10.55 -10.77 1.28
CA GLU A 52 -9.53 -11.77 0.93
C GLU A 52 -9.82 -12.44 -0.42
N GLU A 53 -11.09 -12.70 -0.73
CA GLU A 53 -11.53 -13.33 -1.97
C GLU A 53 -11.24 -12.45 -3.19
N ASP A 54 -11.49 -11.14 -3.07
CA ASP A 54 -11.13 -10.16 -4.10
C ASP A 54 -9.62 -10.13 -4.35
N ALA A 55 -8.82 -10.13 -3.29
CA ALA A 55 -7.36 -10.13 -3.39
C ALA A 55 -6.84 -11.42 -4.05
N ILE A 56 -7.41 -12.58 -3.70
CA ILE A 56 -7.09 -13.87 -4.35
C ILE A 56 -7.43 -13.83 -5.84
N ARG A 57 -8.58 -13.23 -6.21
CA ARG A 57 -8.97 -13.07 -7.61
C ARG A 57 -8.03 -12.13 -8.37
N MET A 58 -7.56 -11.05 -7.73
CA MET A 58 -6.55 -10.17 -8.32
C MET A 58 -5.26 -10.94 -8.63
N ILE A 59 -4.78 -11.74 -7.68
CA ILE A 59 -3.60 -12.61 -7.84
C ILE A 59 -3.83 -13.63 -8.95
N GLY A 60 -4.93 -14.40 -8.91
CA GLY A 60 -5.24 -15.41 -9.93
C GLY A 60 -5.31 -14.82 -11.34
N GLY A 61 -5.90 -13.62 -11.45
CA GLY A 61 -5.96 -12.89 -12.71
C GLY A 61 -4.61 -12.37 -13.24
N LEU A 62 -3.50 -12.49 -12.49
CA LEU A 62 -2.15 -12.26 -13.03
C LEU A 62 -1.66 -13.46 -13.85
N HIS A 63 -2.18 -14.66 -13.59
CA HIS A 63 -1.71 -15.93 -14.18
C HIS A 63 -2.56 -16.42 -15.35
N GLU A 64 -3.81 -15.96 -15.50
CA GLU A 64 -4.83 -16.58 -16.39
C GLU A 64 -4.82 -16.18 -17.88
N GLU A 65 -3.81 -15.48 -18.43
CA GLU A 65 -3.92 -14.94 -19.81
C GLU A 65 -2.79 -15.31 -20.80
N THR A 66 -2.21 -16.50 -20.69
CA THR A 66 -1.06 -16.96 -21.51
C THR A 66 -1.38 -17.29 -23.00
N GLY A 67 -2.56 -16.93 -23.53
CA GLY A 67 -3.06 -17.46 -24.82
C GLY A 67 -2.95 -16.57 -26.07
N SER A 68 -2.61 -15.28 -26.00
CA SER A 68 -2.60 -14.41 -27.20
C SER A 68 -1.63 -13.23 -27.10
N GLN A 69 -0.90 -12.90 -28.17
CA GLN A 69 0.11 -11.83 -28.18
C GLN A 69 -0.45 -10.42 -27.85
N ARG A 70 -1.76 -10.18 -28.02
CA ARG A 70 -2.43 -8.94 -27.54
C ARG A 70 -2.48 -8.87 -26.01
N ASN A 71 -2.44 -10.00 -25.31
CA ASN A 71 -2.59 -10.09 -23.86
C ASN A 71 -1.28 -9.77 -23.13
N ALA A 72 -0.11 -9.97 -23.76
CA ALA A 72 1.18 -9.72 -23.11
C ALA A 72 1.33 -8.29 -22.57
N ARG A 73 0.93 -7.27 -23.36
CA ARG A 73 0.94 -5.86 -22.89
C ARG A 73 -0.04 -5.59 -21.75
N VAL A 74 -1.20 -6.26 -21.76
CA VAL A 74 -2.23 -6.12 -20.73
C VAL A 74 -1.75 -6.74 -19.43
N ILE A 75 -1.15 -7.94 -19.50
CA ILE A 75 -0.55 -8.64 -18.37
C ILE A 75 0.57 -7.80 -17.76
N THR A 76 1.53 -7.31 -18.56
CA THR A 76 2.62 -6.46 -18.05
C THR A 76 2.06 -5.23 -17.32
N LYS A 77 1.06 -4.56 -17.88
CA LYS A 77 0.45 -3.38 -17.25
C LYS A 77 -0.27 -3.71 -15.95
N LYS A 78 -0.98 -4.86 -15.90
CA LYS A 78 -1.67 -5.33 -14.69
C LYS A 78 -0.69 -5.70 -13.59
N THR A 79 0.38 -6.43 -13.93
CA THR A 79 1.46 -6.76 -13.00
C THR A 79 2.18 -5.52 -12.49
N GLU A 80 2.44 -4.53 -13.35
CA GLU A 80 3.05 -3.26 -12.93
C GLU A 80 2.13 -2.48 -11.99
N ALA A 81 0.83 -2.39 -12.30
CA ALA A 81 -0.15 -1.75 -11.42
C ALA A 81 -0.24 -2.47 -10.06
N PHE A 82 -0.20 -3.81 -10.06
CA PHE A 82 -0.20 -4.62 -8.84
C PHE A 82 1.03 -4.35 -7.97
N ARG A 83 2.22 -4.22 -8.57
CA ARG A 83 3.45 -3.86 -7.85
C ARG A 83 3.48 -2.42 -7.34
N LYS A 84 2.77 -1.52 -8.02
CA LYS A 84 2.58 -0.11 -7.63
C LYS A 84 1.44 0.12 -6.63
N THR A 85 0.86 -0.95 -6.10
CA THR A 85 -0.19 -0.91 -5.10
C THR A 85 0.38 -1.33 -3.75
N LEU A 86 0.07 -0.55 -2.70
CA LEU A 86 0.34 -0.92 -1.32
C LEU A 86 -0.87 -1.67 -0.76
N PHE A 87 -0.66 -2.92 -0.37
CA PHE A 87 -1.69 -3.73 0.27
C PHE A 87 -1.51 -3.73 1.79
N LEU A 88 -2.59 -3.52 2.52
CA LEU A 88 -2.66 -3.70 3.96
C LEU A 88 -3.52 -4.91 4.26
N SER A 89 -3.05 -5.85 5.09
CA SER A 89 -3.86 -7.01 5.48
C SER A 89 -3.74 -7.30 6.97
N ASP A 90 -4.86 -7.70 7.57
CA ASP A 90 -4.98 -8.09 8.97
C ASP A 90 -4.56 -9.55 9.23
N ARG A 91 -4.24 -10.30 8.18
CA ARG A 91 -3.86 -11.72 8.25
C ARG A 91 -2.51 -12.00 7.59
N SER A 92 -1.66 -12.73 8.31
CA SER A 92 -0.31 -13.10 7.84
C SER A 92 -0.33 -13.94 6.55
N GLY A 93 -1.17 -14.96 6.48
CA GLY A 93 -1.26 -15.85 5.32
C GLY A 93 -1.67 -15.13 4.02
N MET A 94 -2.38 -14.00 4.10
CA MET A 94 -2.67 -13.17 2.92
C MET A 94 -1.46 -12.33 2.52
N LEU A 95 -0.76 -11.75 3.49
CA LEU A 95 0.47 -10.99 3.24
C LEU A 95 1.52 -11.85 2.55
N GLU A 96 1.69 -13.10 2.97
CA GLU A 96 2.60 -14.05 2.32
C GLU A 96 2.23 -14.28 0.85
N LYS A 97 0.94 -14.45 0.53
CA LYS A 97 0.47 -14.63 -0.85
C LYS A 97 0.74 -13.39 -1.71
N LEU A 98 0.44 -12.19 -1.19
CA LEU A 98 0.68 -10.93 -1.87
C LEU A 98 2.18 -10.72 -2.14
N LYS A 99 3.03 -10.94 -1.12
CA LYS A 99 4.48 -10.81 -1.25
C LYS A 99 5.09 -11.82 -2.22
N LYS A 100 4.57 -13.04 -2.28
CA LYS A 100 5.04 -14.08 -3.24
C LYS A 100 4.84 -13.64 -4.70
N GLU A 101 3.82 -12.85 -4.98
CA GLU A 101 3.54 -12.26 -6.31
C GLU A 101 4.29 -10.94 -6.57
N GLY A 102 5.07 -10.47 -5.58
CA GLY A 102 5.88 -9.25 -5.65
C GLY A 102 5.12 -7.96 -5.35
N ALA A 103 3.95 -8.01 -4.70
CA ALA A 103 3.26 -6.82 -4.23
C ALA A 103 3.97 -6.19 -3.03
N CYS A 104 3.82 -4.86 -2.90
CA CYS A 104 4.16 -4.13 -1.68
C CYS A 104 3.06 -4.41 -0.65
N ALA A 105 3.38 -5.06 0.47
CA ALA A 105 2.38 -5.49 1.44
C ALA A 105 2.86 -5.28 2.89
N ILE A 106 2.00 -4.64 3.69
CA ILE A 106 2.25 -4.32 5.10
C ILE A 106 1.11 -4.83 5.98
N ALA A 107 1.38 -5.03 7.26
CA ALA A 107 0.39 -5.59 8.18
C ALA A 107 -0.53 -4.50 8.75
N LEU A 108 -1.79 -4.87 8.98
CA LEU A 108 -2.75 -4.09 9.75
C LEU A 108 -2.95 -4.78 11.09
N SER A 109 -2.55 -4.13 12.19
CA SER A 109 -2.75 -4.64 13.54
C SER A 109 -3.98 -4.02 14.20
N HIS A 110 -4.76 -4.86 14.86
CA HIS A 110 -5.92 -4.48 15.66
C HIS A 110 -6.11 -5.44 16.84
N ALA A 111 -7.11 -5.18 17.67
CA ALA A 111 -7.30 -5.92 18.92
C ALA A 111 -7.48 -7.45 18.72
N ASN A 112 -8.06 -7.88 17.61
CA ASN A 112 -8.44 -9.28 17.40
C ASN A 112 -7.35 -10.12 16.70
N ASN A 113 -6.28 -9.49 16.20
CA ASN A 113 -5.19 -10.18 15.52
C ASN A 113 -3.84 -10.03 16.23
N LYS A 114 -3.83 -9.68 17.53
CA LYS A 114 -2.59 -9.56 18.32
C LYS A 114 -1.74 -10.83 18.39
N ALA A 115 -2.33 -11.98 18.13
CA ALA A 115 -1.63 -13.26 18.07
C ALA A 115 -0.92 -13.50 16.72
N GLU A 116 -1.20 -12.69 15.69
CA GLU A 116 -0.51 -12.77 14.40
C GLU A 116 0.93 -12.27 14.55
N ALA A 117 1.88 -13.09 14.11
CA ALA A 117 3.30 -12.79 14.26
C ALA A 117 3.87 -11.88 13.16
N PHE A 118 3.11 -11.64 12.08
CA PHE A 118 3.49 -10.81 10.91
C PHE A 118 4.98 -10.92 10.50
N SER A 119 5.48 -12.15 10.41
CA SER A 119 6.90 -12.41 10.12
C SER A 119 7.28 -11.94 8.70
N GLY A 120 8.44 -11.29 8.56
CA GLY A 120 8.94 -10.83 7.26
C GLY A 120 8.23 -9.59 6.69
N ILE A 121 7.47 -8.87 7.52
CA ILE A 121 6.80 -7.63 7.15
C ILE A 121 7.60 -6.44 7.68
N SER A 122 7.85 -5.41 6.86
CA SER A 122 8.66 -4.26 7.26
C SER A 122 7.86 -3.21 8.05
N TYR A 123 6.54 -3.18 7.87
CA TYR A 123 5.64 -2.22 8.52
C TYR A 123 4.38 -2.88 9.06
N ILE A 124 3.95 -2.39 10.22
CA ILE A 124 2.69 -2.74 10.83
C ILE A 124 2.00 -1.44 11.21
N PHE A 125 0.84 -1.18 10.62
CA PHE A 125 0.01 -0.04 11.01
C PHE A 125 -1.06 -0.50 11.99
N ALA A 126 -1.18 0.23 13.09
CA ALA A 126 -2.30 0.15 14.01
C ALA A 126 -3.08 1.46 13.92
N GLU A 127 -4.37 1.42 14.28
CA GLU A 127 -5.21 2.63 14.33
C GLU A 127 -5.11 3.43 13.02
N VAL A 128 -5.36 2.74 11.90
CA VAL A 128 -5.13 3.24 10.53
C VAL A 128 -5.82 4.56 10.19
N ASP A 129 -6.86 4.92 10.95
CA ASP A 129 -7.57 6.19 10.85
C ASP A 129 -6.84 7.38 11.48
N GLU A 130 -5.78 7.13 12.26
CA GLU A 130 -4.89 8.13 12.83
C GLU A 130 -3.54 8.21 12.08
N VAL A 131 -3.33 7.33 11.09
CA VAL A 131 -2.11 7.31 10.30
C VAL A 131 -2.18 8.36 9.18
N GLU A 132 -1.21 9.26 9.18
CA GLU A 132 -1.07 10.31 8.16
C GLU A 132 -0.79 9.73 6.77
N ALA A 133 -1.32 10.38 5.73
CA ALA A 133 -1.18 9.94 4.33
C ALA A 133 0.28 9.70 3.88
N ASP A 134 1.21 10.59 4.30
CA ASP A 134 2.65 10.48 4.03
C ASP A 134 3.26 9.17 4.57
N SER A 135 2.72 8.63 5.67
CA SER A 135 3.19 7.35 6.22
C SER A 135 2.93 6.18 5.27
N TYR A 136 1.81 6.20 4.52
CA TYR A 136 1.51 5.18 3.52
C TYR A 136 2.46 5.27 2.32
N VAL A 137 2.82 6.48 1.91
CA VAL A 137 3.80 6.69 0.83
C VAL A 137 5.17 6.13 1.25
N LYS A 138 5.64 6.45 2.45
CA LYS A 138 6.91 5.94 2.98
C LYS A 138 6.94 4.43 3.13
N ALA A 139 5.84 3.85 3.62
CA ALA A 139 5.70 2.40 3.71
C ALA A 139 5.78 1.74 2.33
N TYR A 140 5.11 2.32 1.33
CA TYR A 140 5.20 1.87 -0.07
C TYR A 140 6.62 2.00 -0.61
N GLU A 141 7.28 3.15 -0.46
CA GLU A 141 8.65 3.37 -0.94
C GLU A 141 9.60 2.33 -0.35
N ARG A 142 9.48 2.02 0.94
CA ARG A 142 10.30 1.01 1.59
C ARG A 142 10.07 -0.39 1.04
N GLU A 143 8.82 -0.81 0.87
CA GLU A 143 8.50 -2.14 0.32
C GLU A 143 8.90 -2.25 -1.17
N ALA A 144 8.79 -1.15 -1.91
CA ALA A 144 9.19 -1.07 -3.32
C ALA A 144 10.72 -0.92 -3.52
N ASN A 145 11.50 -0.82 -2.44
CA ASN A 145 12.93 -0.49 -2.46
C ASN A 145 13.25 0.81 -3.22
N LEU A 146 12.35 1.79 -3.11
CA LEU A 146 12.57 3.14 -3.61
C LEU A 146 13.29 3.96 -2.53
N PRO A 147 14.24 4.84 -2.92
CA PRO A 147 14.90 5.71 -1.95
C PRO A 147 13.89 6.64 -1.32
N TRP A 148 13.91 6.72 0.01
CA TRP A 148 12.97 7.58 0.73
C TRP A 148 13.18 9.04 0.38
N GLN A 149 12.09 9.73 0.09
CA GLN A 149 12.12 11.17 0.07
C GLN A 149 11.98 11.69 1.50
N ILE A 150 12.99 12.42 1.97
CA ILE A 150 13.05 12.91 3.36
C ILE A 150 12.43 14.31 3.45
N LEU A 151 12.77 15.18 2.50
CA LEU A 151 12.30 16.56 2.45
C LEU A 151 12.37 17.07 1.02
N GLU A 152 11.35 17.81 0.60
CA GLU A 152 11.43 18.64 -0.61
C GLU A 152 10.98 20.06 -0.30
N THR A 153 11.70 21.01 -0.87
CA THR A 153 11.41 22.45 -0.86
C THR A 153 11.51 22.95 -2.30
N GLU A 154 11.11 24.20 -2.56
CA GLU A 154 11.21 24.80 -3.90
C GLU A 154 12.61 24.72 -4.54
N ARG A 155 13.68 24.59 -3.74
CA ARG A 155 15.07 24.64 -4.22
C ARG A 155 15.90 23.40 -3.89
N LEU A 156 15.36 22.47 -3.10
CA LEU A 156 16.17 21.41 -2.50
C LEU A 156 15.33 20.16 -2.24
N GLN A 157 15.83 19.03 -2.73
CA GLN A 157 15.30 17.69 -2.49
C GLN A 157 16.34 16.89 -1.70
N VAL A 158 15.95 16.40 -0.52
CA VAL A 158 16.71 15.46 0.31
C VAL A 158 16.07 14.09 0.17
N ARG A 159 16.85 13.10 -0.24
CA ARG A 159 16.43 11.70 -0.32
C ARG A 159 17.52 10.75 0.15
N GLU A 160 17.13 9.56 0.56
CA GLU A 160 18.06 8.46 0.81
C GLU A 160 18.82 8.10 -0.48
N THR A 161 20.08 7.67 -0.33
CA THR A 161 20.90 7.18 -1.44
C THR A 161 21.34 5.75 -1.12
N THR A 162 21.16 4.83 -2.06
CA THR A 162 21.71 3.48 -1.94
C THR A 162 23.22 3.50 -2.20
N VAL A 163 24.00 2.81 -1.36
CA VAL A 163 25.43 2.61 -1.58
C VAL A 163 25.60 1.76 -2.85
N GLN A 164 26.30 2.28 -3.86
CA GLN A 164 26.69 1.51 -5.06
C GLN A 164 27.97 0.71 -4.80
#